data_AF-W1X7P5-F1
#
_entry.id   AF-W1X7P5-F1
#
_cell.length_a   1.000
_cell.length_b   1.000
_cell.length_c   1.000
_cell.angle_alpha   90.00
_cell.angle_beta   90.00
_cell.angle_gamma   90.00
#
_symmetry.space_group_name_H-M   'P 1'
#
loop_
_entity.id
_entity.type
_entity.pdbx_description
1 polymer ?
#
loop_
_entity_poly.entity_id
_entity_poly.type
_entity_poly.pdbx_seq_one_letter_code
_entity_poly.pdbx_strand_id
1 'polypeptide(L)'
;GYFMTGLSLLKPDLIFIALGTIAVGNGLFKANPASLLSKCYPPKDPRLDGAFTLFYMSINIGSLIALSLAPVIADRFGYSVTYNLCGAGLIIALLVYIACRGMVKDIGSEPDFRPMSFSKLLYVLLGSVVMIFVCAWLMHNVEVANLVLIVLSIVVTIIFFRQAF
;
A
#
# COMPACT_ATOMS: atom_id res chain seq x y z
N GLY A 1 6.46 8.90 3.41
CA GLY A 1 6.93 7.66 2.75
C GLY A 1 8.03 7.97 1.77
N TYR A 2 7.75 7.91 0.47
CA TYR A 2 8.77 8.05 -0.59
C TYR A 2 9.56 9.38 -0.60
N PHE A 3 8.92 10.51 -0.34
CA PHE A 3 9.67 11.77 -0.15
C PHE A 3 10.62 11.71 1.05
N MET A 4 10.20 11.05 2.13
CA MET A 4 11.04 10.87 3.32
C MET A 4 12.21 9.92 3.07
N THR A 5 12.06 8.90 2.22
CA THR A 5 13.19 8.04 1.79
C THR A 5 14.15 8.82 0.88
N GLY A 6 13.66 9.78 0.10
CA GLY A 6 14.51 10.72 -0.64
C GLY A 6 15.31 11.65 0.29
N LEU A 7 14.70 12.11 1.39
CA LEU A 7 15.35 12.93 2.41
C LEU A 7 16.29 12.13 3.34
N SER A 8 16.06 10.84 3.54
CA SER A 8 16.89 10.02 4.43
C SER A 8 18.32 9.84 3.93
N LEU A 9 18.59 10.13 2.66
CA LEU A 9 19.95 10.21 2.11
C LEU A 9 20.78 11.32 2.77
N LEU A 10 20.14 12.35 3.32
CA LEU A 10 20.78 13.42 4.11
C LEU A 10 20.72 13.15 5.61
N LYS A 11 19.70 12.42 6.09
CA LYS A 11 19.47 12.10 7.50
C LYS A 11 19.12 10.61 7.65
N PRO A 12 20.12 9.74 7.91
CA PRO A 12 19.94 8.29 7.95
C PRO A 12 18.83 7.84 8.91
N ASP A 13 18.66 8.53 10.04
CA ASP A 13 17.67 8.21 11.07
C ASP A 13 16.21 8.21 10.56
N LEU A 14 15.94 8.91 9.45
CA LEU A 14 14.61 8.98 8.86
C LEU A 14 14.21 7.73 8.06
N ILE A 15 15.17 6.87 7.70
CA ILE A 15 14.89 5.73 6.81
C ILE A 15 13.85 4.78 7.40
N PHE A 16 13.96 4.44 8.69
CA PHE A 16 13.07 3.50 9.34
C PHE A 16 11.63 4.05 9.46
N ILE A 17 11.50 5.34 9.76
CA ILE A 17 10.19 6.02 9.79
C ILE A 17 9.60 6.08 8.37
N ALA A 18 10.43 6.36 7.37
CA ALA A 18 10.01 6.43 5.98
C ALA A 18 9.50 5.07 5.47
N LEU A 19 10.23 3.99 5.76
CA LEU A 19 9.83 2.61 5.46
C LEU A 19 8.58 2.21 6.24
N GLY A 20 8.48 2.58 7.52
CA GLY A 20 7.29 2.32 8.34
C GLY A 20 6.05 3.00 7.77
N THR A 21 6.20 4.23 7.29
CA THR A 21 5.14 4.97 6.60
C THR A 21 4.72 4.27 5.30
N ILE A 22 5.67 3.76 4.51
CA ILE A 22 5.38 3.02 3.28
C ILE A 22 4.65 1.71 3.60
N ALA A 23 5.07 0.98 4.64
CA ALA A 23 4.46 -0.29 5.04
C ALA A 23 3.01 -0.10 5.50
N VAL A 24 2.77 0.83 6.43
CA VAL A 24 1.42 1.13 6.94
C VAL A 24 0.52 1.68 5.83
N GLY A 25 1.03 2.61 5.01
CA GLY A 25 0.28 3.14 3.87
C GLY A 25 -0.13 2.06 2.87
N ASN A 26 0.78 1.12 2.54
CA ASN A 26 0.46 -0.02 1.67
C ASN A 26 -0.57 -0.96 2.33
N GLY A 27 -0.45 -1.22 3.63
CA GLY A 27 -1.42 -2.06 4.35
C GLY A 27 -2.84 -1.49 4.28
N LEU A 28 -2.97 -0.17 4.44
CA LEU A 28 -4.25 0.52 4.32
C LEU A 28 -4.77 0.57 2.87
N PHE A 29 -3.88 0.74 1.90
CA PHE A 29 -4.27 0.93 0.50
C PHE A 29 -4.56 -0.38 -0.24
N LYS A 30 -3.74 -1.43 -0.06
CA LYS A 30 -3.68 -2.59 -0.97
C LYS A 30 -5.00 -3.36 -1.13
N ALA A 31 -5.77 -3.52 -0.06
CA ALA A 31 -7.02 -4.28 -0.08
C ALA A 31 -8.21 -3.51 -0.69
N ASN A 32 -8.17 -2.17 -0.68
CA ASN A 32 -9.34 -1.35 -0.99
C ASN A 32 -9.69 -1.30 -2.49
N PRO A 33 -8.75 -1.10 -3.44
CA PRO A 33 -9.09 -1.08 -4.87
C PRO A 33 -9.69 -2.39 -5.37
N ALA A 34 -9.14 -3.54 -4.93
CA ALA A 34 -9.67 -4.85 -5.30
C ALA A 34 -11.09 -5.08 -4.75
N SER A 35 -11.34 -4.66 -3.50
CA SER A 35 -12.67 -4.72 -2.90
C SER A 35 -13.67 -3.76 -3.56
N LEU A 36 -13.23 -2.57 -3.96
CA LEU A 36 -14.08 -1.63 -4.69
C LEU A 36 -14.44 -2.19 -6.07
N LEU A 37 -13.45 -2.74 -6.80
CA LEU A 37 -13.66 -3.36 -8.10
C LEU A 37 -14.71 -4.47 -8.03
N SER A 38 -14.64 -5.35 -7.02
CA SER A 38 -15.64 -6.43 -6.89
C SER A 38 -17.06 -5.92 -6.67
N LYS A 39 -17.23 -4.73 -6.06
CA LYS A 39 -18.54 -4.13 -5.84
C LYS A 39 -19.09 -3.40 -7.06
N CYS A 40 -18.25 -3.07 -8.04
CA CYS A 40 -18.69 -2.48 -9.30
C CYS A 40 -19.50 -3.46 -10.17
N TYR A 41 -19.39 -4.76 -9.89
CA TYR A 41 -20.09 -5.80 -10.63
C TYR A 41 -21.16 -6.48 -9.75
N PRO A 42 -22.36 -6.76 -10.29
CA PRO A 42 -23.36 -7.53 -9.58
C PRO A 42 -22.88 -8.94 -9.20
N PRO A 43 -23.50 -9.58 -8.18
CA PRO A 43 -23.20 -10.96 -7.84
C PRO A 43 -23.37 -11.88 -9.05
N LYS A 44 -22.36 -12.72 -9.33
CA LYS A 44 -22.30 -13.67 -10.46
C LYS A 44 -22.20 -13.04 -11.86
N ASP A 45 -21.76 -11.79 -11.98
CA ASP A 45 -21.44 -11.22 -13.29
C ASP A 45 -20.18 -11.90 -13.89
N PRO A 46 -20.27 -12.55 -15.07
CA PRO A 46 -19.13 -13.21 -15.71
C PRO A 46 -18.01 -12.24 -16.13
N ARG A 47 -18.26 -10.93 -16.16
CA ARG A 47 -17.26 -9.91 -16.50
C ARG A 47 -16.29 -9.63 -15.36
N LEU A 48 -16.64 -10.00 -14.12
CA LEU A 48 -15.82 -9.73 -12.94
C LEU A 48 -14.42 -10.35 -13.05
N ASP A 49 -14.33 -11.60 -13.55
CA ASP A 49 -13.06 -12.30 -13.72
C ASP A 49 -12.17 -11.62 -14.77
N GLY A 50 -12.79 -11.15 -15.86
CA GLY A 50 -12.11 -10.34 -16.88
C GLY A 50 -11.64 -8.99 -16.34
N ALA A 51 -12.43 -8.35 -15.47
CA ALA A 51 -12.06 -7.10 -14.83
C ALA A 51 -10.88 -7.28 -13.86
N PHE A 52 -10.86 -8.35 -13.07
CA PHE A 52 -9.71 -8.70 -12.24
C PHE A 52 -8.46 -9.00 -13.08
N THR A 53 -8.62 -9.68 -14.23
CA THR A 53 -7.51 -9.92 -15.15
C THR A 53 -6.89 -8.59 -15.62
N LEU A 54 -7.71 -7.64 -16.08
CA LEU A 54 -7.23 -6.31 -16.49
C LEU A 54 -6.61 -5.53 -15.33
N PHE A 55 -7.19 -5.63 -14.12
CA PHE A 55 -6.64 -5.02 -12.92
C PHE A 55 -5.24 -5.55 -12.61
N TYR A 56 -5.03 -6.87 -12.60
CA TYR A 56 -3.71 -7.47 -12.39
C TYR A 56 -2.73 -7.14 -13.53
N MET A 57 -3.19 -7.11 -14.78
CA MET A 57 -2.37 -6.68 -15.90
C MET A 57 -1.87 -5.24 -15.74
N SER A 58 -2.71 -4.32 -15.25
CA SER A 58 -2.30 -2.93 -14.98
C SER A 58 -1.19 -2.85 -13.92
N ILE A 59 -1.25 -3.68 -12.88
CA ILE A 59 -0.21 -3.77 -11.83
C ILE A 59 1.09 -4.28 -12.43
N ASN A 60 1.05 -5.34 -13.25
CA ASN A 60 2.23 -5.89 -13.90
C ASN A 60 2.89 -4.88 -14.85
N ILE A 61 2.10 -4.18 -15.68
CA ILE A 61 2.59 -3.13 -16.59
C ILE A 61 3.21 -1.98 -15.79
N GLY A 62 2.55 -1.51 -14.73
CA GLY A 62 3.08 -0.47 -13.86
C GLY A 62 4.40 -0.89 -13.21
N SER A 63 4.48 -2.13 -12.74
CA SER A 63 5.70 -2.68 -12.13
C SER A 63 6.85 -2.80 -13.13
N LEU A 64 6.57 -3.22 -14.38
CA LEU A 64 7.55 -3.27 -15.46
C LEU A 64 8.13 -1.89 -15.74
N ILE A 65 7.28 -0.89 -15.94
CA ILE A 65 7.72 0.50 -16.21
C ILE A 65 8.55 1.02 -15.04
N ALA A 66 8.08 0.83 -13.80
CA ALA A 66 8.78 1.30 -12.60
C ALA A 66 10.14 0.60 -12.43
N LEU A 67 10.21 -0.72 -12.56
CA LEU A 67 11.44 -1.50 -12.40
C LEU A 67 12.43 -1.28 -13.55
N SER A 68 11.98 -0.94 -14.75
CA SER A 68 12.86 -0.58 -15.86
C SER A 68 13.38 0.86 -15.76
N LEU A 69 12.55 1.82 -15.38
CA LEU A 69 12.93 3.24 -15.35
C LEU A 69 13.63 3.65 -14.06
N ALA A 70 13.22 3.14 -12.90
CA ALA A 70 13.77 3.59 -11.61
C ALA A 70 15.29 3.38 -11.49
N PRO A 71 15.89 2.24 -11.92
CA PRO A 71 17.34 2.07 -11.90
C PRO A 71 18.07 3.03 -12.84
N VAL A 72 17.53 3.26 -14.05
CA VAL A 72 18.11 4.19 -15.04
C VAL A 72 18.12 5.63 -14.51
N ILE A 73 17.03 6.04 -13.86
CA ILE A 73 16.92 7.37 -13.26
C ILE A 73 17.84 7.49 -12.03
N ALA A 74 17.93 6.43 -11.22
CA ALA A 74 18.81 6.42 -10.05
C ALA A 74 20.29 6.51 -10.44
N ASP A 75 20.71 5.82 -11.51
CA ASP A 75 22.08 5.87 -12.02
C ASP A 75 22.45 7.26 -12.57
N ARG A 76 21.52 7.92 -13.29
CA ARG A 76 21.76 9.22 -13.94
C ARG A 76 21.55 10.43 -13.03
N PHE A 77 20.55 10.41 -12.16
CA PHE A 77 20.08 11.56 -11.38
C PHE A 77 20.15 11.33 -9.86
N GLY A 78 20.53 10.13 -9.42
CA GLY A 78 20.65 9.77 -8.02
C GLY A 78 19.34 9.27 -7.38
N TYR A 79 19.49 8.52 -6.29
CA TYR A 79 18.37 7.88 -5.58
C TYR A 79 17.34 8.87 -5.00
N SER A 80 17.77 10.06 -4.59
CA SER A 80 16.87 11.08 -4.02
C SER A 80 15.81 11.52 -5.04
N VAL A 81 16.25 11.78 -6.28
CA VAL A 81 15.37 12.16 -7.39
C VAL A 81 14.42 11.03 -7.73
N THR A 82 14.91 9.79 -7.79
CA THR A 82 14.08 8.61 -8.04
C THR A 82 12.98 8.44 -6.99
N TYR A 83 13.29 8.55 -5.70
CA TYR A 83 12.28 8.43 -4.64
C TYR A 83 11.25 9.57 -4.67
N ASN A 84 11.69 10.80 -4.96
CA ASN A 84 10.78 11.93 -5.12
C ASN A 84 9.85 11.74 -6.33
N LEU A 85 10.36 11.15 -7.42
CA LEU A 85 9.56 10.80 -8.59
C LEU A 85 8.50 9.73 -8.26
N CYS A 86 8.85 8.69 -7.48
CA CYS A 86 7.87 7.72 -6.98
C CYS A 86 6.79 8.39 -6.11
N GLY A 87 7.19 9.33 -5.25
CA GLY A 87 6.26 10.14 -4.46
C GLY A 87 5.31 10.97 -5.33
N ALA A 88 5.83 11.60 -6.40
CA ALA A 88 5.02 12.34 -7.36
C ALA A 88 4.03 11.43 -8.10
N GLY A 89 4.45 10.21 -8.47
CA GLY A 89 3.57 9.20 -9.08
C GLY A 89 2.36 8.85 -8.20
N LEU A 90 2.55 8.75 -6.89
CA LEU A 90 1.43 8.54 -5.95
C LEU A 90 0.50 9.75 -5.86
N ILE A 91 1.03 10.96 -5.92
CA ILE A 91 0.22 12.18 -5.95
C ILE A 91 -0.63 12.21 -7.23
N ILE A 92 -0.02 11.89 -8.39
CA ILE A 92 -0.75 11.81 -9.66
C ILE A 92 -1.85 10.75 -9.57
N ALA A 93 -1.57 9.56 -9.04
CA ALA A 93 -2.57 8.52 -8.84
C ALA A 93 -3.74 8.99 -7.96
N LEU A 94 -3.45 9.72 -6.87
CA LEU A 94 -4.47 10.30 -5.99
C LEU A 94 -5.30 11.37 -6.73
N LEU A 95 -4.68 12.23 -7.53
CA LEU A 95 -5.37 13.25 -8.32
C LEU A 95 -6.29 12.62 -9.37
N VAL A 96 -5.83 11.59 -10.07
CA VAL A 96 -6.65 10.82 -11.02
C VAL A 96 -7.84 10.19 -10.31
N TYR A 97 -7.62 9.57 -9.13
CA TYR A 97 -8.70 9.04 -8.33
C TYR A 97 -9.72 10.12 -7.92
N ILE A 98 -9.25 11.29 -7.46
CA ILE A 98 -10.13 12.39 -7.08
C ILE A 98 -10.92 12.92 -8.29
N ALA A 99 -10.30 13.01 -9.47
CA ALA A 99 -10.99 13.44 -10.68
C ALA A 99 -12.06 12.43 -11.14
N CYS A 100 -11.77 11.13 -11.02
CA CYS A 100 -12.66 10.05 -11.43
C CYS A 100 -13.59 9.53 -10.32
N ARG A 101 -13.49 10.05 -9.09
CA ARG A 101 -14.27 9.58 -7.92
C ARG A 101 -15.77 9.56 -8.16
N GLY A 102 -16.26 10.45 -9.03
CA GLY A 102 -17.69 10.53 -9.38
C GLY A 102 -18.23 9.25 -10.01
N MET A 103 -17.38 8.45 -10.65
CA MET A 103 -17.75 7.18 -11.29
C MET A 103 -18.07 6.06 -10.30
N VAL A 104 -17.52 6.14 -9.08
CA VAL A 104 -17.62 5.08 -8.05
C VAL A 104 -18.30 5.55 -6.77
N LYS A 105 -18.80 6.79 -6.73
CA LYS A 105 -19.35 7.42 -5.52
C LYS A 105 -20.54 6.65 -4.91
N ASP A 106 -21.33 6.00 -5.76
CA ASP A 106 -22.54 5.26 -5.37
C ASP A 106 -22.27 3.76 -5.16
N ILE A 107 -21.00 3.34 -5.27
CA ILE A 107 -20.56 1.95 -5.19
C ILE A 107 -19.75 1.78 -3.89
N GLY A 108 -20.33 1.10 -2.90
CA GLY A 108 -19.73 0.97 -1.58
C GLY A 108 -20.46 -0.03 -0.68
N SER A 109 -19.92 -0.24 0.52
CA SER A 109 -20.62 -0.96 1.59
C SER A 109 -21.53 0.00 2.37
N GLU A 110 -22.49 -0.53 3.12
CA GLU A 110 -23.37 0.27 4.00
C GLU A 110 -22.66 1.32 4.89
N PRO A 111 -21.44 1.08 5.42
CA PRO A 111 -20.70 2.10 6.19
C PRO A 111 -20.23 3.29 5.34
N ASP A 112 -20.06 3.13 4.03
CA ASP A 112 -19.55 4.16 3.13
C ASP A 112 -20.58 5.28 2.89
N PHE A 113 -21.87 4.98 3.07
CA PHE A 113 -22.98 5.92 2.93
C PHE A 113 -23.35 6.66 4.22
N ARG A 114 -22.75 6.30 5.36
CA ARG A 114 -22.99 6.97 6.65
C ARG A 114 -22.05 8.18 6.81
N PRO A 115 -22.48 9.24 7.51
CA PRO A 115 -21.60 10.38 7.77
C PRO A 115 -20.35 9.92 8.52
N MET A 116 -19.19 10.39 8.07
CA MET A 116 -17.90 10.01 8.62
C MET A 116 -17.83 10.45 10.10
N SER A 117 -17.71 9.49 11.01
CA SER A 117 -17.52 9.80 12.42
C SER A 117 -16.07 10.26 12.65
N PHE A 118 -15.88 11.52 12.99
CA PHE A 118 -14.55 12.10 13.28
C PHE A 118 -13.78 11.32 14.36
N SER A 119 -14.47 10.74 15.33
CA SER A 119 -13.85 9.91 16.38
C SER A 119 -13.16 8.67 15.79
N LYS A 120 -13.82 7.91 14.90
CA LYS A 120 -13.21 6.74 14.24
C LYS A 120 -12.07 7.14 13.30
N LEU A 121 -12.22 8.26 12.59
CA LEU A 121 -11.13 8.80 11.76
C LEU A 121 -9.90 9.10 12.62
N LEU A 122 -10.09 9.74 13.78
CA LEU A 122 -8.99 10.03 14.70
C LEU A 122 -8.33 8.75 15.23
N TYR A 123 -9.11 7.72 15.60
CA TYR A 123 -8.55 6.43 16.00
C TYR A 123 -7.73 5.77 14.89
N VAL A 124 -8.19 5.83 13.64
CA VAL A 124 -7.44 5.29 12.49
C VAL A 124 -6.17 6.08 12.24
N LEU A 125 -6.21 7.41 12.32
CA LEU A 125 -5.03 8.26 12.13
C LEU A 125 -4.00 8.04 13.24
N LEU A 126 -4.43 8.06 14.51
CA LEU A 126 -3.56 7.78 15.66
C LEU A 126 -2.99 6.36 15.58
N GLY A 127 -3.83 5.37 15.29
CA GLY A 127 -3.39 3.99 15.10
C GLY A 127 -2.36 3.86 13.98
N SER A 128 -2.55 4.57 12.86
CA SER A 128 -1.60 4.59 11.75
C SER A 128 -0.26 5.19 12.18
N VAL A 129 -0.27 6.31 12.92
CA VAL A 129 0.96 6.95 13.43
C VAL A 129 1.69 6.02 14.40
N VAL A 130 0.98 5.41 15.36
CA VAL A 130 1.55 4.43 16.29
C VAL A 130 2.15 3.24 15.54
N MET A 131 1.45 2.70 14.54
CA MET A 131 1.94 1.58 13.74
C MET A 131 3.19 1.95 12.94
N ILE A 132 3.33 3.19 12.47
CA ILE A 132 4.56 3.65 11.79
C ILE A 132 5.75 3.55 12.75
N PHE A 133 5.59 4.00 14.01
CA PHE A 133 6.65 3.91 15.02
C PHE A 133 6.95 2.46 15.42
N VAL A 134 5.92 1.61 15.55
CA VAL A 134 6.12 0.17 15.82
C VAL A 134 6.88 -0.49 14.67
N CYS A 135 6.50 -0.22 13.42
CA CYS A 135 7.22 -0.73 12.25
C CYS A 135 8.66 -0.21 12.19
N ALA A 136 8.88 1.08 12.48
CA ALA A 136 10.22 1.66 12.53
C ALA A 136 11.09 1.01 13.61
N TRP A 137 10.53 0.81 14.81
CA TRP A 137 11.21 0.12 15.91
C TRP A 137 11.52 -1.34 15.56
N LEU A 138 10.59 -2.05 14.92
CA LEU A 138 10.80 -3.42 14.47
C LEU A 138 11.94 -3.51 13.46
N MET A 139 11.98 -2.59 12.48
CA MET A 139 13.05 -2.56 11.48
C MET A 139 14.41 -2.15 12.05
N HIS A 140 14.43 -1.33 13.11
CA HIS A 140 15.66 -1.02 13.83
C HIS A 140 16.21 -2.24 14.58
N ASN A 141 15.33 -3.14 15.06
CA ASN A 141 15.70 -4.36 15.79
C ASN A 141 15.56 -5.60 14.89
N VAL A 142 16.52 -5.77 13.97
CA VAL A 142 16.49 -6.82 12.94
C VAL A 142 16.35 -8.24 13.53
N GLU A 143 16.93 -8.51 14.70
CA GLU A 143 16.78 -9.81 15.38
C GLU A 143 15.32 -10.10 15.76
N VAL A 144 14.64 -9.10 16.33
CA VAL A 144 13.22 -9.19 16.68
C VAL A 144 12.37 -9.33 15.44
N ALA A 145 12.66 -8.56 14.38
CA ALA A 145 11.97 -8.67 13.10
C ALA A 145 12.07 -10.08 12.50
N ASN A 146 13.28 -10.66 12.49
CA ASN A 146 13.50 -12.01 11.98
C ASN A 146 12.78 -13.07 12.82
N LEU A 147 12.82 -12.96 14.15
CA LEU A 147 12.08 -13.86 15.04
C LEU A 147 10.57 -13.80 14.76
N VAL A 148 10.01 -12.59 14.66
CA VAL A 148 8.58 -12.38 14.33
C VAL A 148 8.25 -12.98 12.96
N LEU A 149 9.10 -12.78 11.95
CA LEU A 149 8.90 -13.34 10.61
C LEU A 149 8.93 -14.86 10.60
N ILE A 150 9.85 -15.49 11.34
CA ILE A 150 9.95 -16.95 11.46
C ILE A 150 8.69 -17.49 12.14
N VAL A 151 8.28 -16.92 13.27
CA VAL A 151 7.08 -17.34 14.00
C VAL A 151 5.83 -17.18 13.13
N LEU A 152 5.65 -16.03 12.47
CA LEU A 152 4.52 -15.80 11.57
C LEU A 152 4.50 -16.80 10.41
N SER A 153 5.67 -17.06 9.80
CA SER A 153 5.77 -18.01 8.69
C SER A 153 5.37 -19.42 9.12
N ILE A 154 5.88 -19.89 10.27
CA ILE A 154 5.51 -21.20 10.85
C ILE A 154 4.00 -21.27 11.11
N VAL A 155 3.43 -20.25 11.75
CA VAL A 155 1.99 -20.19 12.05
C VAL A 155 1.15 -20.23 10.78
N VAL A 156 1.50 -19.42 9.77
CA VAL A 156 0.79 -19.39 8.48
C VAL A 156 0.87 -20.73 7.78
N THR A 157 2.05 -21.38 7.76
CA THR A 157 2.22 -22.71 7.19
C THR A 157 1.36 -23.74 7.92
N ILE A 158 1.35 -23.76 9.26
CA ILE A 158 0.51 -24.69 10.04
C ILE A 158 -0.97 -24.47 9.74
N ILE A 159 -1.43 -23.21 9.71
CA ILE A 159 -2.83 -22.88 9.37
C ILE A 159 -3.16 -23.36 7.96
N PHE A 160 -2.27 -23.14 6.99
CA PHE A 160 -2.45 -23.60 5.62
C PHE A 160 -2.62 -25.12 5.55
N PHE A 161 -1.73 -25.89 6.19
CA PHE A 161 -1.85 -27.35 6.21
C PHE A 161 -3.13 -27.83 6.90
N ARG A 162 -3.57 -27.17 7.97
CA ARG A 162 -4.84 -27.50 8.65
C ARG A 162 -6.08 -27.18 7.82
N GLN A 163 -6.01 -26.21 6.91
CA GLN A 163 -7.14 -25.88 6.02
C GLN A 163 -7.12 -26.71 4.74
N ALA A 164 -5.95 -27.16 4.30
CA ALA A 164 -5.78 -27.96 3.09
C ALA A 164 -6.07 -29.46 3.30
N PHE A 165 -5.84 -29.99 4.52
CA PHE A 165 -6.05 -31.39 4.91
C PHE A 165 -6.95 -31.50 6.15
#